data_AF-A0A2T5HZP9-F1
#
_entry.id   AF-A0A2T5HZP9-F1
#
_cell.length_a   1.000
_cell.length_b   1.000
_cell.length_c   1.000
_cell.angle_alpha   90.00
_cell.angle_beta   90.00
_cell.angle_gamma   90.00
#
_symmetry.space_group_name_H-M   'P 1'
#
loop_
_entity.id
_entity.type
_entity.pdbx_description
1 polymer ?
#
loop_
_entity_poly.entity_id
_entity_poly.type
_entity_poly.pdbx_seq_one_letter_code
_entity_poly.pdbx_strand_id
1 'polypeptide(L)'
;MQDDWMTTRLAYLRGLKSPSDHQRLLLLLAEKPDRTPEDERKLTALVRAEKAAERAQKARASAARIVNAEKLAARKARDRELYNAAGLMILAGLVDSRTGMPLLDRGELLGALMELSRVSPEDERKAQWKRKGDALLAERMKG
;
A
#
# COMPACT_ATOMS: atom_id res chain seq x y z
N MET A 1 -7.41 40.73 7.94
CA MET A 1 -7.17 39.28 7.77
C MET A 1 -6.22 39.08 6.58
N GLN A 2 -4.97 39.54 6.72
CA GLN A 2 -3.93 39.20 5.74
C GLN A 2 -3.73 37.69 5.82
N ASP A 3 -3.86 37.04 4.68
CA ASP A 3 -4.18 35.63 4.45
C ASP A 3 -3.24 34.68 5.24
N ASP A 4 -3.73 34.03 6.30
CA ASP A 4 -2.95 33.08 7.15
C ASP A 4 -2.23 32.00 6.33
N TRP A 5 -2.86 31.61 5.22
CA TRP A 5 -2.27 30.74 4.21
C TRP A 5 -0.98 31.33 3.61
N MET A 6 -0.96 32.63 3.28
CA MET A 6 0.18 33.29 2.67
C MET A 6 1.38 33.30 3.61
N THR A 7 1.17 33.63 4.89
CA THR A 7 2.22 33.62 5.91
C THR A 7 2.84 32.23 6.04
N THR A 8 2.00 31.20 6.15
CA THR A 8 2.45 29.80 6.21
C THR A 8 3.21 29.40 4.95
N ARG A 9 2.70 29.80 3.77
CA ARG A 9 3.34 29.45 2.49
C ARG A 9 4.69 30.11 2.32
N LEU A 10 4.82 31.39 2.66
CA LEU A 10 6.10 32.12 2.60
C LEU A 10 7.15 31.49 3.53
N ALA A 11 6.76 31.13 4.76
CA ALA A 11 7.66 30.44 5.68
C ALA A 11 8.15 29.10 5.10
N TYR A 12 7.25 28.32 4.50
CA TYR A 12 7.62 27.09 3.79
C TYR A 12 8.58 27.35 2.62
N LEU A 13 8.27 28.33 1.76
CA LEU A 13 9.07 28.65 0.58
C LEU A 13 10.49 29.12 0.94
N ARG A 14 10.64 29.87 2.03
CA ARG A 14 11.97 30.29 2.56
C ARG A 14 12.81 29.10 3.03
N GLY A 15 12.16 28.02 3.49
CA GLY A 15 12.84 26.79 3.90
C GLY A 15 13.25 25.88 2.75
N LEU A 16 12.86 26.18 1.51
CA LEU A 16 13.22 25.35 0.35
C LEU A 16 14.70 25.50 0.00
N LYS A 17 15.40 24.38 -0.16
CA LYS A 17 16.80 24.35 -0.63
C LYS A 17 16.96 24.93 -2.04
N SER A 18 15.95 24.77 -2.90
CA SER A 18 15.95 25.26 -4.27
C SER A 18 14.54 25.66 -4.70
N PRO A 19 14.06 26.86 -4.34
CA PRO A 19 12.76 27.36 -4.80
C PRO A 19 12.79 27.59 -6.32
N SER A 20 11.64 27.41 -6.96
CA SER A 20 11.44 27.69 -8.40
C SER A 20 11.51 29.20 -8.69
N ASP A 21 11.65 29.58 -9.95
CA ASP A 21 11.72 31.00 -10.34
C ASP A 21 10.44 31.77 -9.97
N HIS A 22 9.26 31.15 -10.12
CA HIS A 22 8.01 31.78 -9.72
C HIS A 22 7.87 31.90 -8.19
N GLN A 23 8.43 30.95 -7.42
CA GLN A 23 8.46 31.02 -5.95
C GLN A 23 9.41 32.10 -5.45
N ARG A 24 10.58 32.25 -6.11
CA ARG A 24 11.52 33.33 -5.84
C ARG A 24 10.89 34.69 -6.12
N LEU A 25 10.20 34.84 -7.25
CA LEU A 25 9.49 36.08 -7.59
C LEU A 25 8.37 36.37 -6.58
N LEU A 26 7.64 35.35 -6.13
CA LEU A 26 6.60 35.51 -5.11
C LEU A 26 7.20 36.04 -3.80
N LEU A 27 8.31 35.46 -3.32
CA LEU A 27 9.02 35.92 -2.12
C LEU A 27 9.45 37.38 -2.24
N LEU A 28 10.07 37.74 -3.37
CA LEU A 28 10.53 39.11 -3.65
C LEU A 28 9.37 40.11 -3.64
N LEU A 29 8.26 39.77 -4.29
CA LEU A 29 7.07 40.64 -4.34
C LEU A 29 6.38 40.74 -2.97
N ALA A 30 6.37 39.67 -2.19
CA ALA A 30 5.77 39.65 -0.85
C ALA A 30 6.52 40.53 0.16
N GLU A 31 7.85 40.66 0.00
CA GLU A 31 8.72 41.46 0.87
C GLU A 31 8.88 42.91 0.41
N LYS A 32 8.39 43.26 -0.78
CA LYS A 32 8.46 44.62 -1.33
C LYS A 32 7.55 45.57 -0.54
N PRO A 33 8.08 46.66 0.06
CA PRO A 33 7.29 47.61 0.84
C PRO A 33 6.36 48.48 -0.02
N ASP A 34 6.86 48.98 -1.16
CA ASP A 34 6.10 49.84 -2.09
C ASP A 34 5.69 49.08 -3.35
N ARG A 35 4.67 48.21 -3.23
CA ARG A 35 4.14 47.45 -4.37
C ARG A 35 3.32 48.35 -5.30
N THR A 36 3.66 48.32 -6.58
CA THR A 36 2.86 48.97 -7.64
C THR A 36 1.60 48.15 -7.96
N PRO A 37 0.59 48.72 -8.64
CA PRO A 37 -0.57 47.96 -9.09
C PRO A 37 -0.21 46.75 -9.97
N GLU A 38 0.89 46.84 -10.73
CA GLU A 38 1.40 45.74 -11.54
C GLU A 38 2.06 44.64 -10.68
N ASP A 39 2.75 45.01 -9.61
CA ASP A 39 3.30 44.06 -8.63
C ASP A 39 2.19 43.27 -7.95
N GLU A 40 1.08 43.92 -7.59
CA GLU A 40 -0.06 43.25 -6.97
C GLU A 40 -0.78 42.28 -7.92
N ARG A 41 -0.87 42.63 -9.21
CA ARG A 41 -1.40 41.72 -10.24
C ARG A 41 -0.54 40.47 -10.37
N LYS A 42 0.79 40.65 -10.44
CA LYS A 42 1.76 39.54 -10.50
C LYS A 42 1.69 38.68 -9.24
N LEU A 43 1.68 39.30 -8.06
CA LEU A 43 1.58 38.60 -6.78
C LEU A 43 0.30 37.76 -6.71
N THR A 44 -0.84 38.34 -7.10
CA THR A 44 -2.13 37.63 -7.13
C THR A 44 -2.08 36.41 -8.06
N ALA A 45 -1.47 36.53 -9.24
CA ALA A 45 -1.32 35.42 -10.17
C ALA A 45 -0.43 34.30 -9.61
N LEU A 46 0.71 34.67 -9.00
CA LEU A 46 1.63 33.72 -8.38
C LEU A 46 1.01 32.99 -7.20
N VAL A 47 0.26 33.70 -6.34
CA VAL A 47 -0.51 33.11 -5.23
C VAL A 47 -1.54 32.10 -5.73
N ARG A 48 -2.26 32.43 -6.81
CA ARG A 48 -3.24 31.51 -7.40
C ARG A 48 -2.55 30.24 -7.93
N ALA A 49 -1.39 30.38 -8.57
CA ALA A 49 -0.61 29.23 -9.05
C ALA A 49 -0.15 28.34 -7.89
N GLU A 50 0.37 28.92 -6.81
CA GLU A 50 0.80 28.18 -5.61
C GLU A 50 -0.36 27.46 -4.92
N LYS A 51 -1.51 28.13 -4.76
CA LYS A 51 -2.74 27.50 -4.22
C LYS A 51 -3.20 26.34 -5.10
N ALA A 52 -3.12 26.47 -6.42
CA ALA A 52 -3.47 25.40 -7.36
C ALA A 52 -2.50 24.21 -7.28
N ALA A 53 -1.19 24.49 -7.20
CA ALA A 53 -0.16 23.46 -7.05
C ALA A 53 -0.32 22.68 -5.74
N GLU A 54 -0.57 23.37 -4.63
CA GLU A 54 -0.81 22.73 -3.33
C GLU A 54 -2.06 21.82 -3.37
N ARG A 55 -3.16 22.30 -3.96
CA ARG A 55 -4.37 21.48 -4.13
C ARG A 55 -4.10 20.24 -4.98
N ALA A 56 -3.39 20.39 -6.09
CA ALA A 56 -3.02 19.27 -6.96
C ALA A 56 -2.13 18.25 -6.22
N GLN A 57 -1.18 18.71 -5.41
CA GLN A 57 -0.34 17.83 -4.60
C GLN A 57 -1.17 17.06 -3.56
N LYS A 58 -2.08 17.74 -2.85
CA LYS A 58 -2.99 17.08 -1.88
C LYS A 58 -3.89 16.04 -2.55
N ALA A 59 -4.45 16.36 -3.72
CA ALA A 59 -5.27 15.44 -4.50
C ALA A 59 -4.47 14.19 -4.94
N ARG A 60 -3.26 14.38 -5.49
CA ARG A 60 -2.36 13.28 -5.86
C ARG A 60 -1.99 12.40 -4.66
N ALA A 61 -1.65 13.02 -3.53
CA ALA A 61 -1.34 12.29 -2.31
C ALA A 61 -2.54 11.48 -1.80
N SER A 62 -3.75 12.03 -1.89
CA SER A 62 -4.98 11.32 -1.53
C SER A 62 -5.23 10.11 -2.45
N ALA A 63 -5.14 10.31 -3.76
CA ALA A 63 -5.29 9.22 -4.73
C ALA A 63 -4.24 8.11 -4.52
N ALA A 64 -2.97 8.49 -4.28
CA ALA A 64 -1.91 7.54 -3.97
C ALA A 64 -2.19 6.75 -2.69
N ARG A 65 -2.73 7.40 -1.64
CA ARG A 65 -3.12 6.71 -0.40
C ARG A 65 -4.20 5.66 -0.66
N ILE A 66 -5.21 5.97 -1.45
CA ILE A 66 -6.28 5.02 -1.81
C ILE A 66 -5.70 3.81 -2.55
N VAL A 67 -4.94 4.05 -3.62
CA VAL A 67 -4.32 2.96 -4.40
C VAL A 67 -3.39 2.10 -3.56
N ASN A 68 -2.59 2.71 -2.67
CA ASN A 68 -1.70 1.98 -1.79
C ASN A 68 -2.45 1.17 -0.73
N ALA A 69 -3.57 1.69 -0.21
CA ALA A 69 -4.41 0.96 0.73
C ALA A 69 -5.01 -0.30 0.07
N GLU A 70 -5.51 -0.19 -1.16
CA GLU A 70 -6.02 -1.33 -1.94
C GLU A 70 -4.92 -2.38 -2.21
N LYS A 71 -3.75 -1.93 -2.66
CA LYS A 71 -2.60 -2.83 -2.88
C LYS A 71 -2.18 -3.55 -1.58
N LEU A 72 -2.19 -2.85 -0.46
CA LEU A 72 -1.87 -3.43 0.83
C LEU A 72 -2.94 -4.43 1.29
N ALA A 73 -4.22 -4.12 1.10
CA ALA A 73 -5.32 -5.02 1.41
C ALA A 73 -5.24 -6.30 0.57
N ALA A 74 -5.02 -6.19 -0.74
CA ALA A 74 -4.83 -7.32 -1.65
C ALA A 74 -3.62 -8.18 -1.24
N ARG A 75 -2.49 -7.55 -0.88
CA ARG A 75 -1.32 -8.27 -0.39
C ARG A 75 -1.61 -9.02 0.91
N LYS A 76 -2.28 -8.38 1.87
CA LYS A 76 -2.66 -9.00 3.15
C LYS A 76 -3.61 -10.18 2.94
N ALA A 77 -4.58 -10.06 2.04
CA ALA A 77 -5.49 -11.15 1.68
C ALA A 77 -4.70 -12.34 1.08
N ARG A 78 -3.80 -12.08 0.12
CA ARG A 78 -2.93 -13.11 -0.45
C ARG A 78 -2.05 -13.77 0.62
N ASP A 79 -1.38 -12.98 1.46
CA ASP A 79 -0.49 -13.51 2.49
C ASP A 79 -1.28 -14.34 3.51
N ARG A 80 -2.52 -13.96 3.85
CA ARG A 80 -3.43 -14.76 4.67
C ARG A 80 -3.73 -16.12 4.03
N GLU A 81 -4.04 -16.18 2.74
CA GLU A 81 -4.28 -17.46 2.07
C GLU A 81 -3.03 -18.34 2.00
N LEU A 82 -1.85 -17.75 1.82
CA LEU A 82 -0.59 -18.50 1.90
C LEU A 82 -0.36 -19.09 3.30
N TYR A 83 -0.67 -18.33 4.36
CA TYR A 83 -0.63 -18.84 5.73
C TYR A 83 -1.67 -19.94 5.98
N ASN A 84 -2.89 -19.81 5.46
CA ASN A 84 -3.90 -20.86 5.55
C ASN A 84 -3.42 -22.15 4.86
N ALA A 85 -2.81 -22.04 3.67
CA ALA A 85 -2.24 -23.18 2.95
C ALA A 85 -1.10 -23.84 3.75
N ALA A 86 -0.21 -23.07 4.36
CA ALA A 86 0.79 -23.59 5.28
C ALA A 86 0.17 -24.28 6.50
N GLY A 87 -0.90 -23.72 7.06
CA GLY A 87 -1.69 -24.32 8.14
C GLY A 87 -2.25 -25.69 7.77
N LEU A 88 -2.72 -25.87 6.54
CA LEU A 88 -3.17 -27.19 6.05
C LEU A 88 -2.01 -28.20 6.03
N MET A 89 -0.81 -27.78 5.60
CA MET A 89 0.37 -28.65 5.60
C MET A 89 0.82 -29.02 7.02
N ILE A 90 0.70 -28.09 7.98
CA ILE A 90 0.95 -28.37 9.40
C ILE A 90 -0.06 -29.41 9.92
N LEU A 91 -1.35 -29.22 9.65
CA LEU A 91 -2.40 -30.16 10.07
C LEU A 91 -2.23 -31.55 9.45
N ALA A 92 -1.77 -31.61 8.20
CA ALA A 92 -1.46 -32.85 7.50
C ALA A 92 -0.18 -33.54 8.01
N GLY A 93 0.54 -32.95 8.96
CA GLY A 93 1.80 -33.49 9.50
C GLY A 93 2.97 -33.42 8.50
N LEU A 94 2.92 -32.47 7.56
CA LEU A 94 3.97 -32.25 6.56
C LEU A 94 4.95 -31.15 6.98
N VAL A 95 4.56 -30.30 7.93
CA VAL A 95 5.33 -29.16 8.45
C VAL A 95 5.27 -29.15 9.98
N ASP A 96 6.41 -28.92 10.63
CA ASP A 96 6.46 -28.73 12.08
C ASP A 96 5.83 -27.39 12.47
N SER A 97 4.88 -27.42 13.40
CA SER A 97 4.10 -26.24 13.80
C SER A 97 4.90 -25.21 14.61
N ARG A 98 6.04 -25.58 15.19
CA ARG A 98 6.89 -24.71 16.00
C ARG A 98 7.98 -24.05 15.18
N THR A 99 8.60 -24.79 14.26
CA THR A 99 9.71 -24.30 13.45
C THR A 99 9.27 -23.80 12.07
N GLY A 100 8.10 -24.23 11.60
CA GLY A 100 7.61 -23.95 10.24
C GLY A 100 8.39 -24.66 9.14
N MET A 101 9.29 -25.59 9.50
CA MET A 101 10.07 -26.35 8.52
C MET A 101 9.31 -27.59 8.05
N PRO A 102 9.41 -27.96 6.76
CA PRO A 102 8.97 -29.25 6.28
C PRO A 102 9.58 -30.39 7.10
N LEU A 103 8.76 -31.38 7.41
CA LEU A 103 9.21 -32.62 8.06
C LEU A 103 9.83 -33.60 7.05
N LEU A 104 9.52 -33.43 5.77
CA LEU A 104 10.11 -34.15 4.64
C LEU A 104 11.23 -33.33 4.01
N ASP A 105 12.07 -33.98 3.20
CA ASP A 105 12.97 -33.23 2.32
C ASP A 105 12.16 -32.31 1.40
N ARG A 106 12.73 -31.14 1.08
CA ARG A 106 12.03 -30.10 0.29
C ARG A 106 11.70 -30.60 -1.13
N GLY A 107 12.56 -31.42 -1.72
CA GLY A 107 12.35 -32.02 -3.03
C GLY A 107 11.26 -33.09 -2.99
N GLU A 108 11.24 -33.93 -1.96
CA GLU A 108 10.20 -34.95 -1.76
C GLU A 108 8.81 -34.34 -1.57
N LEU A 109 8.71 -33.32 -0.71
CA LEU A 109 7.45 -32.61 -0.48
C LEU A 109 6.97 -31.95 -1.78
N LEU A 110 7.86 -31.27 -2.51
CA LEU A 110 7.50 -30.63 -3.78
C LEU A 110 7.07 -31.67 -4.82
N GLY A 111 7.78 -32.78 -4.96
CA GLY A 111 7.44 -33.86 -5.87
C GLY A 111 6.05 -34.44 -5.58
N ALA A 112 5.75 -34.73 -4.30
CA ALA A 112 4.43 -35.21 -3.90
C ALA A 112 3.31 -34.21 -4.20
N LEU A 113 3.55 -32.91 -3.97
CA LEU A 113 2.59 -31.85 -4.29
C LEU A 113 2.38 -31.68 -5.80
N MET A 114 3.43 -31.86 -6.62
CA MET A 114 3.31 -31.86 -8.08
C MET A 114 2.44 -33.01 -8.56
N GLU A 115 2.61 -34.21 -8.01
CA GLU A 115 1.76 -35.36 -8.33
C GLU A 115 0.31 -35.10 -7.91
N LEU A 116 0.08 -34.54 -6.71
CA LEU A 116 -1.25 -34.12 -6.27
C LEU A 116 -1.90 -33.10 -7.23
N SER A 117 -1.14 -32.13 -7.74
CA SER A 117 -1.66 -31.10 -8.65
C SER A 117 -2.09 -31.65 -10.01
N ARG A 118 -1.59 -32.81 -10.41
CA ARG A 118 -1.91 -33.48 -11.69
C ARG A 118 -3.17 -34.32 -11.62
N VAL A 119 -3.70 -34.58 -10.43
CA VAL A 119 -4.90 -35.40 -10.24
C VAL A 119 -6.12 -34.67 -10.80
N SER A 120 -6.86 -35.35 -11.68
CA SER A 120 -8.08 -34.80 -12.32
C SER A 120 -9.07 -34.27 -11.29
N PRO A 121 -9.77 -33.14 -11.54
CA PRO A 121 -10.89 -32.67 -10.71
C PRO A 121 -11.97 -33.73 -10.44
N GLU A 122 -12.18 -34.65 -11.38
CA GLU A 122 -13.22 -35.70 -11.33
C GLU A 122 -12.74 -37.01 -10.68
N ASP A 123 -11.48 -37.08 -10.25
CA ASP A 123 -10.92 -38.29 -9.64
C ASP A 123 -11.68 -38.65 -8.35
N GLU A 124 -12.18 -39.88 -8.28
CA GLU A 124 -13.01 -40.38 -7.17
C GLU A 124 -12.30 -40.26 -5.81
N ARG A 125 -10.96 -40.30 -5.79
CA ARG A 125 -10.18 -40.12 -4.56
C ARG A 125 -10.38 -38.75 -3.94
N LYS A 126 -10.68 -37.70 -4.72
CA LYS A 126 -10.93 -36.35 -4.20
C LYS A 126 -12.13 -36.29 -3.26
N ALA A 127 -13.18 -37.08 -3.51
CA ALA A 127 -14.32 -37.18 -2.61
C ALA A 127 -13.93 -37.82 -1.26
N GLN A 128 -13.01 -38.79 -1.27
CA GLN A 128 -12.47 -39.38 -0.05
C GLN A 128 -11.57 -38.39 0.70
N TRP A 129 -10.67 -37.68 0.01
CA TRP A 129 -9.79 -36.68 0.61
C TRP A 129 -10.58 -35.54 1.25
N LYS A 130 -11.59 -35.02 0.55
CA LYS A 130 -12.48 -33.99 1.09
C LYS A 130 -13.11 -34.43 2.41
N ARG A 131 -13.71 -35.63 2.45
CA ARG A 131 -14.32 -36.16 3.69
C ARG A 131 -13.32 -36.24 4.84
N LYS A 132 -12.11 -36.76 4.60
CA LYS A 132 -11.06 -36.86 5.63
C LYS A 132 -10.58 -35.48 6.10
N GLY A 133 -10.34 -34.56 5.16
CA GLY A 133 -9.89 -33.21 5.44
C GLY A 133 -10.91 -32.39 6.23
N ASP A 134 -12.18 -32.40 5.79
CA ASP A 134 -13.27 -31.70 6.47
C ASP A 134 -13.47 -32.22 7.90
N ALA A 135 -13.34 -33.53 8.13
CA ALA A 135 -13.43 -34.12 9.47
C ALA A 135 -12.32 -33.61 10.40
N LEU A 136 -11.07 -33.58 9.92
CA LEU A 136 -9.94 -33.08 10.71
C LEU A 136 -10.05 -31.57 10.98
N LEU A 137 -10.49 -30.78 10.00
CA LEU A 137 -10.74 -29.35 10.18
C LEU A 137 -11.82 -29.10 11.23
N ALA A 138 -12.93 -29.84 11.18
CA ALA A 138 -14.01 -29.73 12.13
C ALA A 138 -13.61 -30.10 13.57
N GLU A 139 -12.72 -31.09 13.73
CA GLU A 139 -12.15 -31.45 15.03
C GLU A 139 -11.32 -30.30 15.62
N ARG A 140 -10.49 -29.66 14.80
CA ARG A 140 -9.61 -28.56 15.21
C ARG A 140 -10.31 -27.22 15.44
N MET A 141 -11.50 -27.01 14.88
CA MET A 141 -12.32 -25.82 15.14
C MET A 141 -13.13 -25.90 16.44
N LYS A 142 -13.25 -27.09 17.06
CA LYS A 142 -14.02 -27.32 18.28
C LYS A 142 -13.19 -27.19 19.57
N GLY A 143 -11.86 -27.22 19.47
CA GLY A 143 -10.92 -27.03 20.59
C GLY A 143 -10.26 -25.67 20.52
#